data_AF-A0A495YII0-F1
#
_entry.id   AF-A0A495YII0-F1
#
_cell.length_a   1.000
_cell.length_b   1.000
_cell.length_c   1.000
_cell.angle_alpha   90.00
_cell.angle_beta   90.00
_cell.angle_gamma   90.00
#
_symmetry.space_group_name_H-M   'P 1'
#
loop_
_entity.id
_entity.type
_entity.pdbx_description
1 polymer ?
#
loop_
_entity_poly.entity_id
_entity_poly.type
_entity_poly.pdbx_seq_one_letter_code
_entity_poly.pdbx_strand_id
1 'polypeptide(L)'
;MSTIGSRLREERLRIGLSQEEFAAVGGVLRRAQSNYESDERSPDARYLTAVAELGVDVLYVLRGIKAGHGGEAPTATSFDADERELIEDYRQLNPAGKASLQAFLTSCFNSGVMLQTDDSPRRAKRLAENRMAGLDERSADILRRAKAMIDEHRATQGGRKARQPKGNSSDPD
;
A
#
# COMPACT_ATOMS: atom_id res chain seq x y z
N MET A 1 -8.82 15.87 12.11
CA MET A 1 -9.44 14.80 11.30
C MET A 1 -8.50 14.48 10.15
N SER A 2 -8.20 13.21 9.87
CA SER A 2 -7.41 12.86 8.68
C SER A 2 -8.29 12.99 7.44
N THR A 3 -7.73 13.53 6.36
CA THR A 3 -8.40 13.70 5.07
C THR A 3 -8.02 12.56 4.13
N ILE A 4 -8.65 12.48 2.96
CA ILE A 4 -8.29 11.47 1.95
C ILE A 4 -6.86 11.71 1.47
N GLY A 5 -6.49 12.97 1.21
CA GLY A 5 -5.16 13.36 0.79
C GLY A 5 -4.09 13.03 1.82
N SER A 6 -4.34 13.31 3.11
CA SER A 6 -3.39 12.98 4.16
C SER A 6 -3.15 11.48 4.28
N ARG A 7 -4.21 10.65 4.14
CA ARG A 7 -4.09 9.19 4.20
C ARG A 7 -3.44 8.59 2.96
N LEU A 8 -3.69 9.16 1.78
CA LEU A 8 -3.00 8.78 0.55
C LEU A 8 -1.48 9.05 0.66
N ARG A 9 -1.11 10.19 1.26
CA ARG A 9 0.28 10.51 1.57
C ARG A 9 0.89 9.54 2.58
N GLU A 10 0.17 9.19 3.64
CA GLU A 10 0.62 8.19 4.61
C GLU A 10 0.93 6.85 3.94
N GLU A 11 0.03 6.36 3.08
CA GLU A 11 0.23 5.10 2.37
C GLU A 11 1.41 5.15 1.40
N ARG A 12 1.56 6.24 0.63
CA ARG A 12 2.73 6.43 -0.23
C ARG A 12 4.04 6.39 0.57
N LEU A 13 4.08 7.08 1.71
CA LEU A 13 5.26 7.11 2.57
C LEU A 13 5.53 5.75 3.22
N ARG A 14 4.48 4.98 3.57
CA ARG A 14 4.59 3.63 4.12
C ARG A 14 5.32 2.69 3.15
N ILE A 15 5.03 2.79 1.85
CA ILE A 15 5.71 2.02 0.80
C ILE A 15 7.00 2.68 0.28
N GLY A 16 7.40 3.83 0.86
CA GLY A 16 8.70 4.46 0.60
C GLY A 16 8.87 5.11 -0.76
N LEU A 17 7.78 5.45 -1.46
CA LEU A 17 7.82 6.03 -2.81
C LEU A 17 7.80 7.56 -2.80
N SER A 18 8.48 8.15 -3.79
CA SER A 18 8.35 9.59 -4.07
C SER A 18 7.00 9.93 -4.72
N GLN A 19 6.61 11.20 -4.70
CA GLN A 19 5.39 11.66 -5.38
C GLN A 19 5.45 11.42 -6.90
N GLU A 20 6.64 11.44 -7.51
CA GLU A 20 6.82 11.22 -8.94
C GLU A 20 6.66 9.74 -9.31
N GLU A 21 7.30 8.84 -8.54
CA GLU A 21 7.14 7.39 -8.70
C GLU A 21 5.68 6.95 -8.49
N PHE A 22 5.03 7.48 -7.46
CA PHE A 22 3.65 7.13 -7.14
C PHE A 22 2.65 7.68 -8.17
N ALA A 23 2.88 8.89 -8.67
CA ALA A 23 2.10 9.47 -9.76
C ALA A 23 2.21 8.64 -11.05
N ALA A 24 3.43 8.20 -11.41
CA ALA A 24 3.66 7.42 -12.62
C ALA A 24 2.91 6.08 -12.60
N VAL A 25 2.82 5.43 -11.44
CA VAL A 25 2.03 4.19 -11.27
C VAL A 25 0.54 4.47 -11.55
N GLY A 26 0.01 5.56 -11.02
CA GLY A 26 -1.34 6.00 -11.29
C GLY A 26 -1.57 6.57 -12.69
N GLY A 27 -0.55 6.62 -13.55
CA GLY A 27 -0.64 7.19 -14.89
C GLY A 27 -0.87 8.71 -14.91
N VAL A 28 -0.49 9.40 -13.85
CA VAL A 28 -0.68 10.86 -13.69
C VAL A 28 0.66 11.58 -13.50
N LEU A 29 0.64 12.91 -13.63
CA LEU A 29 1.82 13.74 -13.40
C LEU A 29 2.02 13.99 -11.90
N ARG A 30 3.27 14.26 -11.49
CA ARG A 30 3.64 14.63 -10.10
C ARG A 30 2.75 15.72 -9.50
N ARG A 31 2.33 16.71 -10.32
CA ARG A 31 1.41 17.78 -9.89
C ARG A 31 0.06 17.23 -9.45
N ALA A 32 -0.51 16.28 -10.18
CA ALA A 32 -1.78 15.66 -9.80
C ALA A 32 -1.66 14.97 -8.44
N GLN A 33 -0.56 14.26 -8.20
CA GLN A 33 -0.31 13.64 -6.90
C GLN A 33 -0.20 14.66 -5.76
N SER A 34 0.48 15.79 -5.99
CA SER A 34 0.52 16.87 -5.00
C SER A 34 -0.88 17.41 -4.68
N ASN A 35 -1.72 17.60 -5.70
CA ASN A 35 -3.10 18.08 -5.53
C ASN A 35 -3.99 17.06 -4.83
N TYR A 36 -3.73 15.75 -5.00
CA TYR A 36 -4.41 14.71 -4.26
C TYR A 36 -4.00 14.72 -2.78
N GLU A 37 -2.70 14.83 -2.49
CA GLU A 37 -2.18 14.86 -1.12
C GLU A 37 -2.53 16.14 -0.34
N SER A 38 -2.86 17.24 -1.03
CA SER A 38 -3.34 18.50 -0.43
C SER A 38 -4.86 18.65 -0.41
N ASP A 39 -5.61 17.61 -0.82
CA ASP A 39 -7.07 17.61 -0.93
C ASP A 39 -7.65 18.67 -1.90
N GLU A 40 -6.81 19.30 -2.75
CA GLU A 40 -7.27 20.20 -3.82
C GLU A 40 -8.08 19.46 -4.89
N ARG A 41 -7.81 18.17 -5.07
CA ARG A 41 -8.54 17.30 -5.99
C ARG A 41 -8.63 15.89 -5.42
N SER A 42 -9.67 15.16 -5.77
CA SER A 42 -9.78 13.75 -5.41
C SER A 42 -9.13 12.85 -6.48
N PRO A 43 -8.41 11.78 -6.08
CA PRO A 43 -7.99 10.73 -7.01
C PRO A 43 -9.21 10.01 -7.57
N ASP A 44 -9.12 9.53 -8.80
CA ASP A 44 -10.19 8.74 -9.41
C ASP A 44 -10.03 7.23 -9.10
N ALA A 45 -11.05 6.45 -9.45
CA ALA A 45 -11.04 5.01 -9.21
C ALA A 45 -9.95 4.27 -10.00
N ARG A 46 -9.55 4.75 -11.18
CA ARG A 46 -8.48 4.13 -11.99
C ARG A 46 -7.14 4.31 -11.31
N TYR A 47 -6.87 5.52 -10.82
CA TYR A 47 -5.70 5.84 -10.00
C TYR A 47 -5.63 4.96 -8.77
N LEU A 48 -6.74 4.87 -8.00
CA LEU A 48 -6.80 4.06 -6.78
C LEU A 48 -6.58 2.57 -7.06
N THR A 49 -7.12 2.05 -8.17
CA THR A 49 -6.90 0.66 -8.59
C THR A 49 -5.42 0.41 -8.90
N ALA A 50 -4.77 1.31 -9.64
CA ALA A 50 -3.36 1.15 -10.01
C ALA A 50 -2.44 1.18 -8.78
N VAL A 51 -2.67 2.06 -7.82
CA VAL A 51 -1.85 2.12 -6.60
C VAL A 51 -2.16 0.98 -5.63
N ALA A 52 -3.36 0.39 -5.67
CA ALA A 52 -3.69 -0.81 -4.90
C ALA A 52 -2.81 -2.00 -5.28
N GLU A 53 -2.40 -2.11 -6.54
CA GLU A 53 -1.47 -3.15 -7.00
C GLU A 53 -0.07 -3.03 -6.37
N LEU A 54 0.28 -1.85 -5.84
CA LEU A 54 1.50 -1.64 -5.04
C LEU A 54 1.32 -1.93 -3.55
N GLY A 55 0.17 -2.46 -3.16
CA GLY A 55 -0.18 -2.76 -1.78
C GLY A 55 -0.63 -1.54 -0.98
N VAL A 56 -1.12 -0.47 -1.64
CA VAL A 56 -1.80 0.65 -0.95
C VAL A 56 -3.14 0.17 -0.40
N ASP A 57 -3.40 0.46 0.88
CA ASP A 57 -4.70 0.21 1.51
C ASP A 57 -5.71 1.29 1.07
N VAL A 58 -6.40 1.03 -0.04
CA VAL A 58 -7.43 1.93 -0.58
C VAL A 58 -8.60 2.10 0.40
N LEU A 59 -8.93 1.07 1.19
CA LEU A 59 -10.01 1.17 2.18
C LEU A 59 -9.64 2.12 3.31
N TYR A 60 -8.37 2.11 3.74
CA TYR A 60 -7.86 3.10 4.67
C TYR A 60 -7.89 4.50 4.06
N VAL A 61 -7.43 4.68 2.82
CA VAL A 61 -7.47 5.99 2.14
C VAL A 61 -8.89 6.55 2.12
N LEU A 62 -9.88 5.74 1.76
CA LEU A 62 -11.27 6.17 1.65
C LEU A 62 -11.97 6.36 3.01
N ARG A 63 -11.83 5.40 3.94
CA ARG A 63 -12.63 5.35 5.17
C ARG A 63 -11.89 5.81 6.42
N GLY A 64 -10.57 5.92 6.37
CA GLY A 64 -9.74 6.25 7.54
C GLY A 64 -9.57 5.12 8.55
N ILE A 65 -10.05 3.92 8.24
CA ILE A 65 -9.92 2.74 9.09
C ILE A 65 -8.74 1.91 8.56
N LYS A 66 -7.62 1.88 9.29
CA LYS A 66 -6.46 1.04 8.92
C LYS A 66 -6.87 -0.42 9.05
N ALA A 67 -6.70 -1.22 7.99
CA ALA A 67 -6.75 -2.67 8.14
C ALA A 67 -5.60 -3.08 9.09
N GLY A 68 -5.92 -3.35 10.35
CA GLY A 68 -4.92 -3.79 11.34
C GLY A 68 -5.02 -3.20 12.75
N HIS A 69 -6.00 -2.37 13.09
CA HIS A 69 -6.26 -1.97 14.49
C HIS A 69 -7.72 -2.18 14.87
N GLY A 70 -8.16 -3.44 14.73
CA GLY A 70 -9.48 -3.92 15.15
C GLY A 70 -10.24 -4.61 14.01
N GLY A 71 -9.92 -5.87 13.73
CA GLY A 71 -10.68 -6.73 12.80
C GLY A 71 -10.29 -6.57 11.34
N GLU A 72 -9.31 -7.37 10.92
CA GLU A 72 -9.12 -7.94 9.57
C GLU A 72 -10.04 -7.43 8.45
N ALA A 73 -9.49 -6.67 7.52
CA ALA A 73 -10.00 -6.68 6.15
C ALA A 73 -9.42 -7.94 5.47
N PRO A 74 -10.22 -8.69 4.69
CA PRO A 74 -9.79 -9.95 4.13
C PRO A 74 -8.82 -9.70 2.97
N THR A 75 -7.54 -9.48 3.29
CA THR A 75 -6.53 -10.29 2.60
C THR A 75 -7.05 -11.70 2.66
N ALA A 76 -7.11 -12.42 1.54
CA ALA A 76 -7.43 -13.83 1.57
C ALA A 76 -6.59 -14.48 2.66
N THR A 77 -7.19 -14.70 3.83
CA THR A 77 -6.63 -15.52 4.89
C THR A 77 -6.69 -16.87 4.23
N SER A 78 -5.63 -17.20 3.50
CA SER A 78 -5.31 -18.59 3.26
C SER A 78 -5.04 -19.12 4.64
N PHE A 79 -6.12 -19.48 5.34
CA PHE A 79 -6.07 -20.34 6.51
C PHE A 79 -5.11 -21.45 6.14
N ASP A 80 -4.18 -21.77 7.03
CA ASP A 80 -3.35 -22.94 6.81
C ASP A 80 -4.25 -24.20 6.76
N ALA A 81 -3.69 -25.33 6.35
CA ALA A 81 -4.49 -26.54 6.19
C ALA A 81 -5.20 -26.93 7.50
N ASP A 82 -4.52 -26.74 8.62
CA ASP A 82 -4.97 -27.11 9.96
C ASP A 82 -6.11 -26.19 10.44
N GLU A 83 -6.02 -24.89 10.17
CA GLU A 83 -7.06 -23.90 10.47
C GLU A 83 -8.34 -24.16 9.67
N ARG A 84 -8.23 -24.60 8.41
CA ARG A 84 -9.42 -24.96 7.60
C ARG A 84 -10.11 -26.19 8.15
N GLU A 85 -9.33 -27.22 8.47
CA GLU A 85 -9.84 -28.48 9.04
C GLU A 85 -10.55 -28.19 10.38
N LEU A 86 -9.95 -27.39 11.25
CA LEU A 86 -10.56 -26.98 12.51
C LEU A 86 -11.91 -26.27 12.34
N ILE A 87 -12.04 -25.40 11.33
CA ILE A 87 -13.29 -24.70 11.04
C ILE A 87 -14.37 -25.67 10.52
N GLU A 88 -13.99 -26.64 9.68
CA GLU A 88 -14.92 -27.66 9.17
C GLU A 88 -15.42 -28.56 10.30
N ASP A 89 -14.54 -28.99 11.20
CA ASP A 89 -14.89 -29.78 12.37
C ASP A 89 -15.78 -28.99 13.33
N TYR A 90 -15.44 -27.74 13.61
CA TYR A 90 -16.25 -26.87 14.47
C TYR A 90 -17.68 -26.69 13.95
N ARG A 91 -17.87 -26.59 12.63
CA ARG A 91 -19.19 -26.44 12.01
C ARG A 91 -20.06 -27.67 12.20
N GLN A 92 -19.47 -28.86 12.28
CA GLN A 92 -20.16 -30.14 12.47
C GLN A 92 -20.54 -30.40 13.95
N LEU A 93 -19.94 -29.69 14.91
CA LEU A 93 -20.25 -29.87 16.33
C LEU A 93 -21.67 -29.40 16.70
N ASN A 94 -22.29 -30.13 17.62
CA ASN A 94 -23.52 -29.73 18.29
C ASN A 94 -23.26 -28.59 19.31
N PRO A 95 -24.31 -27.96 19.87
CA PRO A 95 -24.13 -26.84 20.81
C PRO A 95 -23.27 -27.17 22.04
N ALA A 96 -23.37 -28.40 22.55
CA ALA A 96 -22.55 -28.84 23.69
C ALA A 96 -21.07 -28.93 23.31
N GLY A 97 -20.75 -29.51 22.15
CA GLY A 97 -19.38 -29.60 21.64
C GLY A 97 -18.77 -28.23 21.37
N LYS A 98 -19.53 -27.30 20.80
CA LYS A 98 -19.09 -25.90 20.61
C LYS A 98 -18.77 -25.21 21.93
N ALA A 99 -19.62 -25.40 22.94
CA ALA A 99 -19.41 -24.85 24.28
C ALA A 99 -18.18 -25.45 24.97
N SER A 100 -17.95 -26.75 24.84
CA SER A 100 -16.77 -27.42 25.38
C SER A 100 -15.47 -26.91 24.75
N LEU A 101 -15.43 -26.74 23.43
CA LEU A 101 -14.27 -26.17 22.74
C LEU A 101 -14.01 -24.73 23.19
N GLN A 102 -15.06 -23.92 23.32
CA GLN A 102 -14.95 -22.53 23.77
C GLN A 102 -14.42 -22.43 25.21
N ALA A 103 -14.89 -23.32 26.11
CA ALA A 103 -14.41 -23.38 27.49
C ALA A 103 -12.93 -23.79 27.56
N PHE A 104 -12.52 -24.77 26.73
CA PHE A 104 -11.14 -25.19 26.61
C PHE A 104 -10.23 -24.03 26.14
N LEU A 105 -10.59 -23.35 25.04
CA LEU A 105 -9.85 -22.21 24.52
C LEU A 105 -9.73 -21.08 25.55
N THR A 106 -10.83 -20.78 26.26
CA THR A 106 -10.85 -19.76 27.32
C THR A 106 -9.92 -20.14 28.47
N SER A 107 -9.85 -21.43 28.83
CA SER A 107 -8.89 -21.92 29.83
C SER A 107 -7.44 -21.77 29.38
N CYS A 108 -7.12 -22.01 28.11
CA CYS A 108 -5.78 -21.80 27.56
C CYS A 108 -5.38 -20.32 27.61
N PHE A 109 -6.26 -19.41 27.21
CA PHE A 109 -5.99 -17.97 27.28
C PHE A 109 -5.79 -17.47 28.70
N ASN A 110 -6.61 -17.93 29.65
CA ASN A 110 -6.55 -17.47 31.04
C ASN A 110 -5.35 -18.05 31.82
N SER A 111 -4.87 -19.24 31.43
CA SER A 111 -3.72 -19.88 32.08
C SER A 111 -2.37 -19.47 31.49
N GLY A 112 -2.37 -18.90 30.28
CA GLY A 112 -1.15 -18.53 29.55
C GLY A 112 -0.32 -19.73 29.06
N VAL A 113 -0.77 -20.95 29.34
CA VAL A 113 -0.15 -22.20 28.88
C VAL A 113 -0.62 -22.46 27.45
N MET A 114 0.31 -22.79 26.54
CA MET A 114 0.10 -22.99 25.09
C MET A 114 -0.03 -21.71 24.23
N LEU A 115 0.21 -20.52 24.79
CA LEU A 115 0.35 -19.30 23.99
C LEU A 115 1.82 -19.13 23.54
N GLN A 116 2.04 -18.72 22.29
CA GLN A 116 3.36 -18.28 21.84
C GLN A 116 3.72 -16.98 22.58
N THR A 117 4.64 -17.06 23.54
CA THR A 117 5.17 -15.90 24.26
C THR A 117 6.39 -15.33 23.52
N ASP A 118 6.22 -14.86 22.29
CA ASP A 118 7.26 -14.07 21.62
C ASP A 118 7.02 -12.58 21.90
N ASP A 119 7.41 -12.15 23.10
CA ASP A 119 7.46 -10.73 23.45
C ASP A 119 8.77 -10.13 22.93
N SER A 120 8.76 -9.67 21.67
CA SER A 120 9.73 -8.67 21.23
C SER A 120 9.19 -7.82 20.08
N PRO A 121 8.82 -6.55 20.32
CA PRO A 121 8.57 -5.62 19.23
C PRO A 121 9.90 -5.36 18.53
N ARG A 122 10.06 -5.91 17.30
CA ARG A 122 11.15 -5.52 16.38
C ARG A 122 10.96 -4.05 16.00
N ARG A 123 11.43 -3.16 16.87
CA ARG A 123 11.35 -1.71 16.75
C ARG A 123 12.03 -1.30 15.43
N ALA A 124 11.20 -0.78 14.52
CA ALA A 124 11.52 -0.39 13.16
C ALA A 124 12.73 0.56 13.07
N LYS A 125 13.94 0.02 12.86
CA LYS A 125 15.16 0.82 12.65
C LYS A 125 15.85 0.60 11.30
N ARG A 126 15.15 0.08 10.29
CA ARG A 126 15.69 -0.08 8.92
C ARG A 126 14.73 0.42 7.84
N LEU A 127 14.20 1.63 8.00
CA LEU A 127 13.21 2.21 7.06
C LEU A 127 13.84 2.80 5.77
N ALA A 128 15.17 2.81 5.62
CA ALA A 128 15.81 3.41 4.44
C ALA A 128 16.44 2.42 3.46
N GLU A 129 16.96 1.27 3.92
CA GLU A 129 17.85 0.44 3.10
C GLU A 129 17.16 -0.69 2.32
N ASN A 130 15.91 -1.04 2.67
CA ASN A 130 15.19 -2.17 2.06
C ASN A 130 13.96 -1.73 1.24
N ARG A 131 14.08 -0.70 0.41
CA ARG A 131 12.98 -0.22 -0.46
C ARG A 131 12.46 -1.25 -1.49
N MET A 132 13.15 -2.38 -1.69
CA MET A 132 12.72 -3.42 -2.63
C MET A 132 12.56 -4.82 -2.00
N ALA A 133 13.04 -5.05 -0.78
CA ALA A 133 13.16 -6.40 -0.23
C ALA A 133 11.87 -6.95 0.41
N GLY A 134 10.81 -6.13 0.48
CA GLY A 134 9.49 -6.52 1.03
C GLY A 134 8.33 -6.28 0.07
N LEU A 135 8.61 -6.01 -1.21
CA LEU A 135 7.60 -5.90 -2.26
C LEU A 135 7.57 -7.22 -3.01
N ASP A 136 6.38 -7.81 -3.15
CA ASP A 136 6.17 -8.97 -4.02
C ASP A 136 6.74 -8.69 -5.41
N GLU A 137 7.21 -9.73 -6.10
CA GLU A 137 7.87 -9.63 -7.42
C GLU A 137 7.08 -8.79 -8.44
N ARG A 138 5.74 -8.87 -8.38
CA ARG A 138 4.81 -8.08 -9.19
C ARG A 138 4.90 -6.57 -8.91
N SER A 139 4.98 -6.18 -7.65
CA SER A 139 5.05 -4.77 -7.26
C SER A 139 6.41 -4.17 -7.65
N ALA A 140 7.48 -4.96 -7.58
CA ALA A 140 8.80 -4.55 -8.09
C ALA A 140 8.77 -4.29 -9.61
N ASP A 141 8.06 -5.12 -10.37
CA ASP A 141 7.89 -4.93 -11.82
C ASP A 141 7.07 -3.67 -12.17
N ILE A 142 5.99 -3.40 -11.42
CA ILE A 142 5.19 -2.17 -11.59
C ILE A 142 6.09 -0.94 -11.37
N LEU A 143 6.91 -0.94 -10.33
CA LEU A 143 7.85 0.16 -10.05
C LEU A 143 8.93 0.30 -11.14
N ARG A 144 9.44 -0.82 -11.68
CA ARG A 144 10.41 -0.79 -12.79
C ARG A 144 9.80 -0.13 -14.03
N ARG A 145 8.55 -0.48 -14.36
CA ARG A 145 7.80 0.12 -15.47
C ARG A 145 7.53 1.61 -15.24
N ALA A 146 7.10 1.98 -14.03
CA ALA A 146 6.86 3.37 -13.68
C ALA A 146 8.13 4.23 -13.80
N LYS A 147 9.28 3.72 -13.35
CA LYS A 147 10.59 4.40 -13.51
C LYS A 147 10.97 4.61 -14.97
N ALA A 148 10.79 3.59 -15.81
CA ALA A 148 11.05 3.72 -17.25
C ALA A 148 10.18 4.82 -17.90
N MET A 149 8.90 4.91 -17.51
CA MET A 149 8.00 5.97 -17.99
C MET A 149 8.46 7.37 -17.56
N ILE A 150 8.96 7.52 -16.32
CA ILE A 150 9.49 8.78 -15.82
C ILE A 150 10.72 9.20 -16.63
N ASP A 151 11.64 8.28 -16.88
CA ASP A 151 12.86 8.55 -17.66
C ASP A 151 12.53 8.93 -19.11
N GLU A 152 11.56 8.24 -19.73
CA GLU A 152 11.06 8.57 -21.07
C GLU A 152 10.42 9.97 -21.12
N HIS A 153 9.59 10.31 -20.12
CA HIS A 153 9.03 11.65 -20.01
C HIS A 153 10.11 12.72 -19.81
N ARG A 154 11.17 12.43 -19.07
CA ARG A 154 12.30 13.35 -18.90
C ARG A 154 13.09 13.52 -20.20
N ALA A 155 13.33 12.44 -20.95
CA ALA A 155 14.03 12.48 -22.23
C ALA A 155 13.26 13.30 -23.29
N THR A 156 11.94 13.09 -23.38
CA THR A 156 11.07 13.82 -24.33
C THR A 156 10.93 15.31 -23.98
N GLN A 157 10.88 15.66 -22.69
CA GLN A 157 10.85 17.06 -22.22
C GLN A 157 12.21 17.76 -22.42
N GLY A 158 13.33 17.05 -22.21
CA GLY A 158 14.68 17.57 -22.43
C GLY A 158 14.97 17.91 -23.90
N GLY A 159 14.47 17.09 -24.84
CA GLY A 159 14.62 17.33 -26.28
C GLY A 159 13.82 18.53 -26.82
N ARG A 160 12.66 18.84 -26.21
CA ARG A 160 11.86 20.01 -26.59
C ARG A 160 12.49 21.35 -26.18
N LYS A 161 13.17 21.39 -25.03
CA LYS A 161 13.83 22.61 -24.52
C LYS A 161 15.08 23.00 -25.32
N ALA A 162 15.71 22.04 -25.99
CA ALA A 162 16.90 22.26 -26.83
C ALA A 162 16.59 22.73 -28.27
N ARG A 163 15.32 22.73 -28.70
CA ARG A 163 14.90 23.02 -30.09
C ARG A 163 14.33 24.43 -30.32
N GLN A 164 14.43 25.35 -29.36
CA GLN A 164 14.14 26.77 -29.60
C GLN A 164 15.44 27.51 -29.95
N PRO A 165 15.75 27.75 -31.24
CA PRO A 165 16.80 28.69 -31.58
C PRO A 165 16.34 30.10 -31.18
N LYS A 166 17.14 30.79 -30.37
CA LYS A 166 17.03 32.25 -30.23
C LYS A 166 17.27 32.85 -31.61
N GLY A 167 16.20 33.24 -32.29
CA GLY A 167 16.28 34.07 -33.49
C GLY A 167 16.98 35.36 -33.11
N ASN A 168 18.25 35.46 -33.49
CA ASN A 168 19.06 36.66 -33.38
C ASN A 168 18.65 37.58 -34.53
N SER A 169 17.75 38.53 -34.28
CA SER A 169 17.55 39.68 -35.17
C SER A 169 18.48 40.79 -34.71
N SER A 170 19.66 40.84 -35.33
CA SER A 170 20.48 42.05 -35.39
C SER A 170 20.21 42.71 -36.74
N ASP A 171 19.90 44.01 -36.70
CA ASP A 171 19.66 44.92 -37.83
C ASP A 171 20.80 44.89 -38.87
N PRO A 172 20.58 45.43 -40.10
CA PRO A 172 21.01 46.83 -40.32
C PRO A 172 20.16 47.67 -41.30
N ASP A 173 20.43 48.98 -41.19
CA ASP A 173 20.03 50.21 -41.95
C ASP A 173 18.68 50.88 -41.67
#